data_AF-A0A9E2AY10-F1
#
_entry.id   AF-A0A9E2AY10-F1
#
_cell.length_a   1.000
_cell.length_b   1.000
_cell.length_c   1.000
_cell.angle_alpha   90.00
_cell.angle_beta   90.00
_cell.angle_gamma   90.00
#
_symmetry.space_group_name_H-M   'P 1'
#
loop_
_entity.id
_entity.type
_entity.pdbx_description
1 polymer ?
#
loop_
_entity_poly.entity_id
_entity_poly.type
_entity_poly.pdbx_seq_one_letter_code
_entity_poly.pdbx_strand_id
1 'polypeptide(L)'
;MKLNYKIPKYLKDAYNKELGLYEVALANSDFTNAWYHLERSHIIGQSYPIEHTYSHWLMLKFGLMQKNTKEVFGQIIRLIVGGWKSFINHIPIGNTGGANVPPLKRMPIPNDIKNLFNSK
;
A
#
# COMPACT_ATOMS: atom_id res chain seq x y z
N MET A 1 -4.83 -16.08 -15.57
CA MET A 1 -5.20 -14.68 -15.28
C MET A 1 -3.93 -13.84 -15.24
N LYS A 2 -3.85 -12.72 -15.96
CA LYS A 2 -2.60 -11.92 -16.10
C LYS A 2 -2.24 -11.32 -14.73
N LEU A 3 -1.28 -11.94 -14.07
CA LEU A 3 -0.52 -11.25 -13.04
C LEU A 3 0.25 -10.16 -13.77
N ASN A 4 -0.14 -8.91 -13.58
CA ASN A 4 0.60 -7.79 -14.14
C ASN A 4 1.84 -7.62 -13.27
N TYR A 5 2.88 -8.41 -13.55
CA TYR A 5 4.18 -8.32 -12.88
C TYR A 5 4.81 -6.93 -13.01
N LYS A 6 4.38 -6.16 -14.02
CA LYS A 6 4.86 -4.83 -14.31
C LYS A 6 3.73 -3.82 -14.15
N ILE A 7 3.94 -2.88 -13.23
CA ILE A 7 3.08 -1.71 -13.09
C ILE A 7 3.24 -0.78 -14.32
N PRO A 8 2.13 -0.30 -14.93
CA PRO A 8 2.17 0.72 -15.97
C PRO A 8 2.89 1.98 -15.51
N LYS A 9 3.59 2.66 -16.43
CA LYS A 9 4.41 3.83 -16.13
C LYS A 9 3.64 4.90 -15.34
N TYR A 10 2.44 5.27 -15.77
CA TYR A 10 1.65 6.30 -15.10
C TYR A 10 1.25 5.93 -13.67
N LEU A 11 0.99 4.65 -13.38
CA LEU A 11 0.74 4.17 -12.01
C LEU A 11 2.03 4.11 -11.20
N LYS A 12 3.17 3.76 -11.82
CA LYS A 12 4.47 3.80 -11.15
C LYS A 12 4.85 5.22 -10.75
N ASP A 13 4.60 6.19 -11.63
CA ASP A 13 4.89 7.60 -11.36
C ASP A 13 4.03 8.10 -10.18
N ALA A 14 2.74 7.77 -10.16
CA ALA A 14 1.86 8.10 -9.03
C ALA A 14 2.27 7.37 -7.74
N TYR A 15 2.62 6.09 -7.82
CA TYR A 15 3.14 5.30 -6.69
C TYR A 15 4.39 5.94 -6.09
N ASN A 16 5.38 6.27 -6.93
CA ASN A 16 6.61 6.91 -6.50
C ASN A 16 6.37 8.33 -5.95
N LYS A 17 5.38 9.06 -6.48
CA LYS A 17 4.96 10.35 -5.93
C LYS A 17 4.46 10.22 -4.50
N GLU A 18 3.60 9.24 -4.21
CA GLU A 18 3.15 8.97 -2.84
C GLU A 18 4.34 8.61 -1.93
N LEU A 19 5.29 7.80 -2.40
CA LEU A 19 6.49 7.48 -1.61
C LEU A 19 7.37 8.71 -1.34
N GLY A 20 7.55 9.61 -2.31
CA GLY A 20 8.28 10.86 -2.09
C GLY A 20 7.57 11.78 -1.09
N LEU A 21 6.24 11.85 -1.13
CA LEU A 21 5.46 12.60 -0.15
C LEU A 21 5.54 11.97 1.25
N TYR A 22 5.56 10.64 1.34
CA TYR A 22 5.84 9.91 2.58
C TYR A 22 7.20 10.31 3.16
N GLU A 23 8.26 10.31 2.36
CA GLU A 23 9.62 10.68 2.81
C GLU A 23 9.69 12.13 3.30
N VAL A 24 9.05 13.06 2.57
CA VAL A 24 8.98 14.48 2.97
C VAL A 24 8.20 14.64 4.29
N ALA A 25 7.05 14.00 4.43
CA ALA A 25 6.26 14.06 5.66
C ALA A 25 7.04 13.46 6.84
N LEU A 26 7.74 12.35 6.61
CA LEU A 26 8.57 11.69 7.61
C LEU A 26 9.72 12.59 8.08
N ALA A 27 10.42 13.25 7.16
CA ALA A 27 11.50 14.19 7.47
C ALA A 27 11.01 15.38 8.32
N ASN A 28 9.75 15.79 8.12
CA ASN A 28 9.12 16.85 8.91
C ASN A 28 8.45 16.36 10.21
N SER A 29 8.62 15.08 10.58
CA SER A 29 7.92 14.44 11.71
C SER A 29 6.39 14.49 11.63
N ASP A 30 5.83 14.70 10.43
CA ASP A 30 4.40 14.64 10.17
C ASP A 30 3.96 13.19 9.95
N PHE A 31 3.85 12.47 11.07
CA PHE A 31 3.56 11.04 11.07
C PHE A 31 2.18 10.70 10.51
N THR A 32 1.21 11.61 10.65
CA THR A 32 -0.13 11.41 10.11
C THR A 32 -0.11 11.42 8.59
N ASN A 33 0.51 12.43 7.98
CA ASN A 33 0.61 12.48 6.52
C ASN A 33 1.58 11.42 5.97
N ALA A 34 2.65 11.08 6.71
CA ALA A 34 3.52 9.97 6.33
C ALA A 34 2.73 8.65 6.22
N TRP A 35 1.91 8.32 7.23
CA TRP A 35 1.06 7.12 7.17
C TRP A 35 0.04 7.19 6.03
N TYR A 36 -0.62 8.34 5.85
CA TYR A 36 -1.58 8.56 4.77
C TYR A 36 -0.99 8.26 3.38
N HIS A 37 0.24 8.70 3.12
CA HIS A 37 0.91 8.45 1.85
C HIS A 37 1.32 6.97 1.66
N LEU A 38 1.66 6.25 2.73
CA LEU A 38 1.86 4.79 2.67
C LEU A 38 0.57 4.03 2.35
N GLU A 39 -0.56 4.41 2.95
CA GLU A 39 -1.86 3.79 2.63
C GLU A 39 -2.22 3.96 1.16
N ARG A 40 -1.91 5.15 0.60
CA ARG A 40 -2.15 5.46 -0.81
C ARG A 40 -1.20 4.72 -1.75
N SER A 41 0.09 4.66 -1.42
CA SER A 41 1.05 3.86 -2.21
C SER A 41 0.61 2.40 -2.23
N HIS A 42 0.13 1.86 -1.10
CA HIS A 42 -0.42 0.52 -1.03
C HIS A 42 -1.65 0.33 -1.93
N ILE A 43 -2.61 1.27 -1.95
CA ILE A 43 -3.79 1.21 -2.83
C ILE A 43 -3.38 1.22 -4.31
N ILE A 44 -2.44 2.09 -4.71
CA ILE A 44 -1.94 2.17 -6.11
C ILE A 44 -1.22 0.87 -6.49
N GLY A 45 -0.34 0.39 -5.61
CA GLY A 45 0.44 -0.83 -5.79
C GLY A 45 -0.34 -2.12 -5.59
N GLN A 46 -1.61 -2.07 -5.19
CA GLN A 46 -2.33 -3.22 -4.65
C GLN A 46 -2.47 -4.40 -5.62
N SER A 47 -2.49 -4.14 -6.93
CA SER A 47 -2.57 -5.18 -7.97
C SER A 47 -1.20 -5.61 -8.52
N TYR A 48 -0.11 -5.04 -7.99
CA TYR A 48 1.26 -5.20 -8.47
C TYR A 48 2.12 -5.75 -7.32
N PRO A 49 2.47 -7.05 -7.33
CA PRO A 49 3.03 -7.72 -6.16
C PRO A 49 4.32 -7.10 -5.61
N ILE A 50 5.18 -6.56 -6.47
CA ILE A 50 6.42 -5.89 -6.05
C ILE A 50 6.09 -4.62 -5.26
N GLU A 51 5.28 -3.72 -5.82
CA GLU A 51 4.86 -2.47 -5.19
C GLU A 51 4.01 -2.70 -3.94
N HIS A 52 3.15 -3.72 -3.96
CA HIS A 52 2.35 -4.11 -2.81
C HIS A 52 3.22 -4.57 -1.65
N THR A 53 4.12 -5.53 -1.89
CA THR A 53 5.05 -6.03 -0.86
C THR A 53 5.96 -4.92 -0.35
N TYR A 54 6.44 -4.04 -1.23
CA TYR A 54 7.28 -2.91 -0.81
C TYR A 54 6.51 -1.91 0.07
N SER A 55 5.24 -1.65 -0.22
CA SER A 55 4.41 -0.79 0.64
C SER A 55 4.23 -1.39 2.04
N HIS A 56 3.97 -2.71 2.13
CA HIS A 56 3.92 -3.42 3.42
C HIS A 56 5.25 -3.39 4.17
N TRP A 57 6.36 -3.50 3.46
CA TRP A 57 7.69 -3.35 4.06
C TRP A 57 7.91 -1.95 4.65
N LEU A 58 7.50 -0.89 3.94
CA LEU A 58 7.57 0.47 4.47
C LEU A 58 6.63 0.69 5.66
N MET A 59 5.41 0.16 5.60
CA MET A 59 4.48 0.17 6.74
C MET A 59 5.05 -0.55 7.97
N LEU A 60 5.73 -1.69 7.78
CA LEU A 60 6.43 -2.40 8.85
C LEU A 60 7.53 -1.52 9.47
N LYS A 61 8.37 -0.90 8.64
CA LYS A 61 9.41 0.04 9.10
C LYS A 61 8.81 1.21 9.89
N PHE A 62 7.72 1.78 9.39
CA PHE A 62 7.01 2.86 10.07
C PHE A 62 6.45 2.40 11.43
N GLY A 63 5.84 1.21 11.49
CA GLY A 63 5.37 0.61 12.74
C GLY A 63 6.48 0.38 13.76
N LEU A 64 7.66 -0.08 13.31
CA LEU A 64 8.85 -0.22 14.16
C LEU A 64 9.32 1.13 14.71
N MET A 65 9.41 2.15 13.86
CA MET A 65 9.81 3.50 14.22
C MET A 65 8.86 4.10 15.28
N GLN A 66 7.55 3.95 15.09
CA GLN A 66 6.52 4.44 16.02
C GLN A 66 6.31 3.54 17.24
N LYS A 67 7.08 2.44 17.38
CA LYS A 67 6.91 1.41 18.42
C LYS A 67 5.47 0.86 18.50
N ASN A 68 4.77 0.83 17.37
CA ASN A 68 3.40 0.32 17.28
C ASN A 68 3.44 -1.19 17.05
N THR A 69 3.46 -1.96 18.14
CA THR A 69 3.58 -3.43 18.10
C THR A 69 2.43 -4.12 17.36
N LYS A 70 1.21 -3.57 17.45
CA LYS A 70 0.04 -4.08 16.72
C LYS A 70 0.24 -3.98 15.21
N GLU A 71 0.75 -2.83 14.75
CA GLU A 71 1.04 -2.62 13.33
C GLU A 71 2.18 -3.53 12.86
N VAL A 72 3.27 -3.60 13.63
CA VAL A 72 4.41 -4.48 13.33
C VAL A 72 3.95 -5.93 13.14
N PHE A 73 3.16 -6.47 14.08
CA PHE A 73 2.65 -7.83 13.97
C PHE A 73 1.74 -8.01 12.75
N GLY A 74 0.82 -7.07 12.51
CA GLY A 74 -0.07 -7.11 11.36
C GLY A 74 0.67 -7.10 10.02
N GLN A 75 1.72 -6.28 9.90
CA GLN A 75 2.53 -6.21 8.68
C GLN A 75 3.40 -7.45 8.47
N ILE A 76 3.95 -8.05 9.53
CA ILE A 76 4.66 -9.34 9.43
C ILE A 76 3.73 -10.43 8.89
N ILE A 77 2.51 -10.54 9.44
CA ILE A 77 1.53 -11.51 8.94
C ILE A 77 1.18 -11.22 7.49
N ARG A 78 0.99 -9.95 7.09
CA ARG A 78 0.69 -9.59 5.69
C ARG A 78 1.85 -9.90 4.74
N LEU A 79 3.10 -9.74 5.17
CA LEU A 79 4.27 -10.10 4.35
C LEU A 79 4.44 -11.62 4.20
N ILE A 80 4.14 -12.41 5.24
CA ILE A 80 4.26 -13.88 5.22
C ILE A 80 3.05 -14.53 4.52
N VAL A 81 1.83 -14.12 4.89
CA VAL A 81 0.55 -14.75 4.50
C VAL A 81 -0.10 -14.06 3.31
N GLY A 82 0.13 -12.75 3.12
CA GLY A 82 -0.32 -12.01 1.95
C GLY A 82 0.45 -12.34 0.67
N GLY A 83 1.08 -13.52 0.60
CA GLY A 83 1.76 -14.02 -0.58
C GLY A 83 0.82 -14.22 -1.78
N TRP A 84 1.44 -14.27 -2.95
CA TRP A 84 0.90 -14.41 -4.32
C TRP A 84 -0.45 -15.13 -4.50
N LYS A 85 -0.74 -16.16 -3.69
CA LYS A 85 -1.97 -16.97 -3.78
C LYS A 85 -3.25 -16.20 -3.43
N SER A 86 -3.21 -15.19 -2.55
CA SER A 86 -4.40 -14.38 -2.21
C SER A 86 -4.81 -13.40 -3.32
N PHE A 87 -3.90 -13.07 -4.25
CA PHE A 87 -4.18 -12.21 -5.41
C PHE A 87 -4.89 -12.91 -6.56
N ILE A 88 -5.06 -14.24 -6.47
CA ILE A 88 -5.45 -15.07 -7.62
C ILE A 88 -6.91 -14.84 -8.03
N ASN A 89 -7.79 -14.22 -7.24
CA ASN A 89 -9.15 -13.84 -7.68
C ASN A 89 -9.83 -12.70 -6.90
N HIS A 90 -9.30 -12.28 -5.74
CA HIS A 90 -9.98 -11.34 -4.84
C HIS A 90 -9.04 -10.27 -4.29
N ILE A 91 -8.52 -9.41 -5.18
CA ILE A 91 -7.80 -8.22 -4.74
C ILE A 91 -8.81 -7.31 -4.03
N PRO A 92 -8.62 -6.99 -2.73
CA PRO A 92 -9.57 -6.24 -1.94
C PRO A 92 -9.42 -4.74 -2.21
N ILE A 93 -9.71 -4.30 -3.43
CA ILE A 93 -9.39 -2.96 -3.95
C ILE A 93 -9.79 -1.87 -2.96
N GLY A 94 -8.89 -0.89 -2.79
CA GLY A 94 -9.06 0.27 -1.90
C GLY A 94 -8.67 0.01 -0.45
N ASN A 95 -8.29 -1.21 -0.08
CA ASN A 95 -7.79 -1.52 1.25
C ASN A 95 -6.52 -0.71 1.54
N THR A 96 -6.46 -0.04 2.68
CA THR A 96 -5.33 0.82 3.05
C THR A 96 -4.11 0.05 3.56
N GLY A 97 -4.24 -1.24 3.86
CA GLY A 97 -3.12 -2.12 4.23
C GLY A 97 -2.75 -2.13 5.71
N GLY A 98 -3.29 -1.21 6.52
CA GLY A 98 -3.03 -1.14 7.96
C GLY A 98 -3.52 -2.37 8.75
N ALA A 99 -2.93 -2.62 9.93
CA ALA A 99 -3.31 -3.73 10.80
C ALA A 99 -4.68 -3.56 11.47
N ASN A 100 -5.24 -2.35 11.44
CA ASN A 100 -6.61 -2.04 11.88
C ASN A 100 -7.69 -2.39 10.84
N VAL A 101 -7.30 -2.72 9.61
CA VAL A 101 -8.22 -3.08 8.51
C VAL A 101 -8.13 -4.57 8.23
N PRO A 102 -9.26 -5.32 8.14
CA PRO A 102 -9.22 -6.73 7.75
C PRO A 102 -8.59 -6.92 6.35
N PRO A 103 -7.72 -7.92 6.13
CA PRO A 103 -6.97 -8.06 4.88
C PRO A 103 -7.83 -8.17 3.62
N LEU A 104 -9.00 -8.81 3.70
CA LEU A 104 -9.91 -9.02 2.57
C LEU A 104 -11.02 -7.97 2.45
N LYS A 105 -11.02 -6.95 3.31
CA LYS A 105 -12.03 -5.89 3.28
C LYS A 105 -11.82 -5.00 2.06
N ARG A 106 -12.83 -4.91 1.18
CA ARG A 106 -12.89 -3.90 0.11
C ARG A 106 -13.27 -2.55 0.69
N MET A 107 -12.71 -1.48 0.14
CA MET A 107 -12.95 -0.11 0.59
C MET A 107 -13.07 0.83 -0.61
N PRO A 108 -13.72 1.99 -0.47
CA PRO A 108 -13.74 3.00 -1.54
C PRO A 108 -12.31 3.44 -1.90
N ILE A 109 -12.02 3.49 -3.20
CA ILE A 109 -10.76 4.08 -3.71
C ILE A 109 -10.92 5.61 -3.66
N PRO A 110 -9.93 6.36 -3.15
CA PRO A 110 -9.88 7.82 -3.29
C PRO A 110 -10.09 8.25 -4.75
N ASN A 111 -10.90 9.28 -4.98
CA ASN A 111 -11.33 9.68 -6.33
C ASN A 111 -10.16 10.01 -7.26
N ASP A 112 -9.14 10.67 -6.73
CA ASP A 112 -7.92 11.00 -7.44
C ASP A 112 -7.14 9.75 -7.88
N ILE A 113 -7.02 8.73 -7.02
CA ILE A 113 -6.42 7.44 -7.36
C ILE A 113 -7.30 6.66 -8.36
N LYS A 114 -8.62 6.70 -8.17
CA LYS A 114 -9.58 6.04 -9.08
C LYS A 114 -9.44 6.58 -10.51
N ASN A 115 -9.24 7.88 -10.66
CA ASN A 115 -9.03 8.51 -11.96
C ASN A 115 -7.77 7.97 -12.65
N LEU A 116 -6.69 7.72 -11.92
CA LEU A 116 -5.47 7.12 -12.48
C LEU A 116 -5.77 5.77 -13.16
N PHE A 117 -6.58 4.92 -12.54
CA PHE A 117 -6.93 3.61 -13.12
C PHE A 117 -7.82 3.70 -14.37
N ASN A 118 -8.55 4.80 -14.54
CA ASN A 118 -9.44 5.04 -15.68
C ASN A 118 -8.74 5.77 -16.84
N SER A 119 -7.59 6.41 -16.61
CA SER A 119 -6.79 7.11 -17.64
C SER A 119 -6.01 6.17 -18.58
N LYS A 120 -6.60 5.02 -18.93
CA LYS A 120 -6.02 4.05 -19.87
C LYS A 120 -5.85 4.62 -21.27
#